data_AF-A0A968Z3E5-F1
#
_entry.id   AF-A0A968Z3E5-F1
#
_cell.length_a   1.000
_cell.length_b   1.000
_cell.length_c   1.000
_cell.angle_alpha   90.00
_cell.angle_beta   90.00
_cell.angle_gamma   90.00
#
_symmetry.space_group_name_H-M   'P 1'
#
loop_
_entity.id
_entity.type
_entity.pdbx_description
1 polymer ?
#
loop_
_entity_poly.entity_id
_entity_poly.type
_entity_poly.pdbx_seq_one_letter_code
_entity_poly.pdbx_strand_id
1 'polypeptide(L)' 'MQSTLMFYLDPKYLDDLATQYREAYAQAHPFPHIVIDNFLPEAILDKILEEFPQPKSIEWQKFENISEKS' A
#
# COMPACT_ATOMS: atom_id res chain seq x y z
N MET A 1 -26.07 -2.69 -18.03
CA MET A 1 -25.69 -3.14 -16.68
C MET A 1 -24.61 -2.19 -16.22
N GLN A 2 -24.93 -1.27 -15.31
CA GLN A 2 -23.97 -0.27 -14.84
C GLN A 2 -22.88 -0.98 -14.05
N SER A 3 -21.65 -0.91 -14.56
CA SER A 3 -20.46 -1.39 -13.87
C SER A 3 -20.25 -0.53 -12.64
N THR A 4 -20.76 -0.99 -11.50
CA THR A 4 -20.41 -0.46 -10.19
C THR A 4 -18.95 -0.81 -9.96
N LEU A 5 -18.04 0.08 -10.38
CA LEU A 5 -16.71 0.13 -9.79
C LEU A 5 -16.95 0.43 -8.30
N MET A 6 -17.05 -0.62 -7.48
CA MET A 6 -17.10 -0.49 -6.03
C MET A 6 -15.79 0.17 -5.62
N PHE A 7 -15.85 1.48 -5.40
CA PHE A 7 -14.72 2.24 -4.94
C PHE A 7 -14.48 1.83 -3.48
N TYR A 8 -13.50 0.96 -3.25
CA TYR A 8 -13.22 0.41 -1.92
C TYR A 8 -12.50 1.40 -0.98
N LEU A 9 -12.11 2.57 -1.49
CA LEU A 9 -11.43 3.64 -0.75
C LEU A 9 -12.38 4.82 -0.55
N ASP A 10 -13.32 4.76 0.38
CA ASP A 10 -14.26 5.86 0.61
C ASP A 10 -13.51 7.20 0.86
N PRO A 11 -13.71 8.24 0.03
CA PRO A 11 -13.04 9.53 0.18
C PRO A 11 -13.26 10.17 1.55
N LYS A 12 -14.45 9.99 2.14
CA LYS A 12 -14.76 10.54 3.45
C LYS A 12 -13.94 9.85 4.54
N TYR A 13 -13.87 8.51 4.49
CA TYR A 13 -13.04 7.74 5.41
C TYR A 13 -11.56 8.17 5.34
N LEU A 14 -11.05 8.39 4.13
CA LEU A 14 -9.67 8.86 3.94
C LEU A 14 -9.43 10.26 4.49
N ASP A 15 -10.38 11.19 4.31
CA ASP A 15 -10.28 12.55 4.86
C ASP A 15 -10.35 12.56 6.39
N ASP A 16 -11.22 11.72 6.96
CA ASP A 16 -11.33 11.54 8.41
C ASP A 16 -10.02 10.99 9.00
N LEU A 17 -9.43 9.95 8.37
CA LEU A 17 -8.11 9.43 8.73
C LEU A 17 -7.01 10.51 8.64
N ALA A 18 -6.95 11.23 7.53
CA ALA A 18 -5.94 12.27 7.32
C ALA A 18 -6.03 13.35 8.40
N THR A 19 -7.24 13.82 8.70
CA THR A 19 -7.48 14.82 9.75
C THR A 19 -7.09 14.29 11.13
N GLN A 20 -7.47 13.05 11.47
CA GLN A 20 -7.16 12.42 12.75
C GLN A 20 -5.65 12.25 12.97
N TYR A 21 -4.91 11.84 11.94
CA TYR A 21 -3.53 11.40 12.05
C TYR A 21 -2.49 12.44 11.63
N ARG A 22 -2.93 13.60 11.13
CA ARG A 22 -2.08 14.71 10.65
C ARG A 22 -0.94 15.07 11.59
N GLU A 23 -1.26 15.28 12.87
CA GLU A 23 -0.28 15.74 13.86
C GLU A 23 0.73 14.64 14.22
N ALA A 24 0.23 13.41 14.41
CA ALA A 24 1.09 12.26 14.70
C ALA A 24 2.08 11.99 13.55
N TYR A 25 1.62 12.10 12.30
CA TYR A 25 2.49 12.01 11.13
C TYR A 25 3.58 13.09 11.14
N ALA A 26 3.19 14.36 11.31
CA ALA A 26 4.10 15.50 11.21
C ALA A 26 5.16 15.53 12.32
N GLN A 27 4.82 15.03 13.51
CA GLN A 27 5.70 15.03 14.69
C GLN A 27 6.51 13.74 14.84
N ALA A 28 6.31 12.74 13.97
CA ALA A 28 7.08 11.51 14.02
C ALA A 28 8.57 11.77 13.74
N HIS A 29 9.43 11.12 14.51
CA HIS A 29 10.89 11.23 14.40
C HIS A 29 11.49 9.89 13.99
N PRO A 30 12.60 9.88 13.22
CA PRO A 30 13.41 11.02 12.80
C PRO A 30 12.88 11.75 11.54
N PHE A 31 11.82 11.24 10.92
CA PHE A 31 11.15 11.82 9.77
C PHE A 31 9.64 11.59 9.87
N PRO A 32 8.82 12.43 9.21
CA PRO A 32 7.36 12.27 9.22
C PRO A 32 6.92 10.91 8.68
N HIS A 33 6.21 10.13 9.49
CA HIS A 33 5.67 8.82 9.14
C HIS A 33 4.50 8.46 10.06
N ILE A 34 3.69 7.51 9.64
CA ILE A 34 2.57 7.01 10.45
C ILE A 34 2.26 5.56 10.11
N VAL A 35 1.75 4.82 11.10
CA VAL A 35 1.23 3.47 10.94
C VAL A 35 -0.28 3.53 11.18
N ILE A 36 -1.05 3.01 10.23
CA ILE A 36 -2.51 2.93 10.32
C ILE A 36 -2.87 1.45 10.23
N ASP A 37 -3.33 0.89 11.35
CA ASP A 37 -3.75 -0.51 11.42
C ASP A 37 -5.01 -0.73 10.58
N ASN A 38 -5.04 -1.84 9.84
CA ASN A 38 -6.18 -2.24 9.01
C ASN A 38 -6.66 -1.15 8.03
N PHE A 39 -5.71 -0.42 7.43
CA PHE A 39 -6.01 0.66 6.49
C PHE A 39 -6.94 0.21 5.34
N LEU A 40 -6.70 -1.00 4.81
CA LEU A 40 -7.58 -1.65 3.85
C LEU A 40 -8.44 -2.70 4.57
N PRO A 41 -9.74 -2.83 4.23
CA PRO A 41 -10.54 -3.95 4.69
C PRO A 41 -9.92 -5.27 4.25
N GLU A 42 -9.84 -6.26 5.15
CA GLU A 42 -9.19 -7.55 4.92
C GLU A 42 -9.66 -8.23 3.63
N ALA A 43 -10.97 -8.26 3.38
CA ALA A 43 -11.56 -8.87 2.19
C ALA A 43 -11.10 -8.23 0.86
N ILE A 44 -10.62 -6.99 0.88
CA ILE A 44 -10.06 -6.31 -0.28
C ILE A 44 -8.58 -6.62 -0.42
N LEU A 45 -7.87 -6.66 0.70
CA LEU A 45 -6.47 -7.09 0.73
C LEU A 45 -6.31 -8.50 0.16
N ASP A 46 -7.18 -9.45 0.55
CA ASP A 46 -7.15 -10.83 0.05
C ASP A 46 -7.30 -10.88 -1.47
N LYS A 47 -8.27 -10.15 -2.03
CA LYS A 47 -8.48 -10.06 -3.48
C LYS A 47 -7.29 -9.44 -4.21
N ILE A 48 -6.67 -8.42 -3.61
CA ILE A 48 -5.47 -7.79 -4.17
C ILE A 48 -4.33 -8.81 -4.21
N LEU A 49 -4.15 -9.60 -3.14
CA LEU A 49 -3.11 -10.63 -3.06
C LEU A 49 -3.28 -11.73 -4.10
N GLU A 50 -4.51 -12.09 -4.46
CA GLU A 50 -4.81 -13.08 -5.50
C GLU A 50 -4.33 -12.63 -6.90
N GLU A 51 -4.32 -11.33 -7.18
CA GLU A 51 -3.85 -10.77 -8.46
C GLU A 51 -2.32 -10.71 -8.55
N PHE A 52 -1.60 -10.83 -7.42
CA PHE A 52 -0.15 -10.84 -7.46
C PHE A 52 0.38 -12.17 -7.99
N PRO A 53 1.34 -12.14 -8.93
CA PRO A 53 2.00 -13.33 -9.41
C PRO A 53 2.73 -14.05 -8.27
N GLN A 54 2.63 -15.37 -8.25
CA GLN A 54 3.31 -16.19 -7.26
C GLN A 54 4.84 -16.06 -7.38
N PRO A 55 5.61 -16.26 -6.29
CA PRO A 55 7.07 -16.13 -6.28
C PRO A 55 7.85 -16.94 -7.33
N LYS A 56 7.19 -17.88 -8.03
CA LYS A 56 7.77 -18.74 -9.08
C LYS A 56 7.11 -18.56 -10.46
N SER A 57 6.14 -17.66 -10.59
CA SER A 57 5.43 -17.43 -11.86
C SER A 57 6.04 -16.30 -12.69
N ILE A 58 7.07 -15.62 -12.18
CA ILE A 58 7.83 -14.61 -12.92
C ILE A 58 9.31 -14.93 -12.84
N GLU A 59 9.98 -14.89 -13.99
CA GLU A 59 11.44 -14.79 -14.02
C GLU A 59 11.84 -13.36 -13.64
N TRP A 60 12.12 -13.16 -12.35
CA TRP A 60 12.65 -11.89 -11.86
C TRP A 60 13.98 -11.59 -12.53
N GLN A 61 14.06 -10.50 -13.29
CA GLN A 61 15.30 -10.08 -13.92
C GLN A 61 16.33 -9.71 -12.84
N LYS A 62 17.33 -10.57 -12.69
CA LYS A 62 18.49 -10.30 -11.85
C LYS A 62 19.45 -9.40 -12.61
N PHE A 63 19.51 -8.12 -12.23
CA PHE A 63 20.53 -7.21 -12.73
C PHE A 63 21.83 -7.46 -11.96
N GLU A 64 22.81 -8.12 -12.58
CA GLU A 64 24.16 -8.21 -12.02
C GLU A 64 24.97 -6.97 -12.45
N ASN A 65 24.99 -5.94 -11.61
CA ASN A 65 25.87 -4.79 -11.83
C ASN A 65 27.31 -5.18 -11.48
N ILE A 66 28.15 -5.26 -12.51
CA ILE A 66 29.58 -5.59 -12.40
C ILE A 66 30.36 -4.53 -11.60
N SER A 67 29.81 -3.32 -11.43
CA SER A 67 30.45 -2.20 -10.71
C SER A 67 30.25 -2.18 -9.20
N GLU A 68 29.49 -3.10 -8.60
CA GLU A 68 29.23 -3.09 -7.14
C GLU A 68 30.32 -3.77 -6.30
N LYS A 69 31.39 -4.30 -6.91
CA LYS A 69 32.58 -4.79 -6.20
C LYS A 69 33.72 -3.80 -6.39
N SER A 70 33.86 -2.85 -5.45
CA SER A 70 35.09 -2.08 -5.22
C SER A 70 35.49 -2.22 -3.77
#